data_AF-A0A7L5Z399-F1
#
_entry.id   AF-A0A7L5Z399-F1
#
_cell.length_a   1.000
_cell.length_b   1.000
_cell.length_c   1.000
_cell.angle_alpha   90.00
_cell.angle_beta   90.00
_cell.angle_gamma   90.00
#
_symmetry.space_group_name_H-M   'P 1'
#
loop_
_entity.id
_entity.type
_entity.pdbx_description
1 polymer ?
#
loop_
_entity_poly.entity_id
_entity_poly.type
_entity_poly.pdbx_seq_one_letter_code
_entity_poly.pdbx_strand_id
1 'polypeptide(L)'
;MLGIGSDAGVMSGLIPLPRSGPYPDSVPSDCLLTRTQIVQPECAFGDLDGTRTMVLFGDGTVTQSFRAIDGYAKAHGYRLLVRAKTACPVADSVPFDADLGRTYQECLVWRLSQLAAIDALAPDVVLASQSDTLPGATASDAYWAAQTSATVGRLRSAAGQVVFLTDGPSTLRGAAVERALDVARVARVTTSEWPLSLRGKLLTAELAELLGDLP
;
A
#
# COMPACT_ATOMS: atom_id res chain seq x y z
N MET A 1 5.81 51.34 -37.72
CA MET A 1 4.34 51.24 -37.64
C MET A 1 3.99 49.79 -37.90
N LEU A 2 3.76 49.02 -36.82
CA LEU A 2 2.46 48.43 -36.43
C LEU A 2 2.07 47.28 -37.38
N GLY A 3 2.08 45.99 -37.03
CA GLY A 3 1.96 45.37 -35.72
C GLY A 3 0.49 45.22 -35.33
N ILE A 4 -0.11 44.05 -35.61
CA ILE A 4 -1.23 43.45 -34.88
C ILE A 4 -1.24 41.94 -35.17
N GLY A 5 -0.77 41.17 -34.20
CA GLY A 5 -1.11 39.77 -34.06
C GLY A 5 -2.48 39.61 -33.40
N SER A 6 -3.01 38.38 -33.39
CA SER A 6 -4.01 37.95 -32.43
C SER A 6 -3.84 36.45 -32.19
N ASP A 7 -3.70 36.15 -30.91
CA ASP A 7 -3.34 34.88 -30.32
C ASP A 7 -4.41 33.79 -30.48
N ALA A 8 -3.95 32.55 -30.61
CA ALA A 8 -4.62 31.40 -30.02
C ALA A 8 -3.53 30.49 -29.41
N GLY A 9 -2.94 30.96 -28.32
CA GLY A 9 -2.13 30.13 -27.44
C GLY A 9 -3.04 29.36 -26.48
N VAL A 10 -2.94 28.02 -26.47
CA VAL A 10 -3.16 27.23 -25.26
C VAL A 10 -2.25 26.00 -25.26
N MET A 11 -1.18 26.13 -24.48
CA MET A 11 -0.52 25.10 -23.67
C MET A 11 -0.22 23.73 -24.30
N SER A 12 0.79 23.69 -25.16
CA SER A 12 1.75 22.58 -25.16
C SER A 12 2.55 22.65 -23.86
N GLY A 13 2.16 21.85 -22.87
CA GLY A 13 2.77 21.93 -21.54
C GLY A 13 2.46 20.77 -20.60
N LEU A 14 2.20 19.57 -21.15
CA LEU A 14 2.34 18.34 -20.37
C LEU A 14 3.57 17.63 -20.92
N ILE A 15 4.72 17.84 -20.29
CA ILE A 15 5.82 16.89 -20.40
C ILE A 15 5.33 15.63 -19.68
N PRO A 16 5.05 14.51 -20.38
CA PRO A 16 4.73 13.27 -19.69
C PRO A 16 5.94 12.94 -18.81
N LEU A 17 5.72 12.68 -17.52
CA LEU A 17 6.77 12.12 -16.68
C LEU A 17 7.28 10.86 -17.40
N PRO A 18 8.61 10.66 -17.53
CA PRO A 18 9.13 9.47 -18.15
C PRO A 18 8.62 8.25 -17.36
N ARG A 19 7.81 7.41 -18.02
CA ARG A 19 7.34 6.10 -17.53
C ARG A 19 8.47 5.07 -17.34
N SER A 20 9.73 5.49 -17.43
CA SER A 20 10.90 4.64 -17.54
C SER A 20 12.05 5.21 -16.73
N GLY A 21 11.98 5.05 -15.41
CA GLY A 21 13.17 4.81 -14.61
C GLY A 21 13.52 3.31 -14.66
N PRO A 22 14.66 2.86 -14.08
CA PRO A 22 15.03 1.45 -14.05
C PRO A 22 14.09 0.57 -13.18
N TYR A 23 13.06 1.15 -12.56
CA TYR A 23 12.05 0.47 -11.76
C TYR A 23 10.65 0.79 -12.30
N PRO A 24 9.80 -0.20 -12.58
CA PRO A 24 8.41 0.05 -12.93
C PRO A 24 7.71 0.77 -11.77
N ASP A 25 6.67 1.56 -12.09
CA ASP A 25 5.88 2.29 -11.08
C ASP A 25 5.14 1.35 -10.10
N SER A 26 5.13 0.05 -10.39
CA SER A 26 4.46 -1.00 -9.64
C SER A 26 5.41 -2.04 -9.05
N VAL A 27 4.94 -2.79 -8.06
CA VAL A 27 5.61 -4.02 -7.60
C VAL A 27 5.94 -4.92 -8.80
N PRO A 28 7.16 -5.48 -8.90
CA PRO A 28 7.52 -6.44 -9.94
C PRO A 28 6.54 -7.63 -9.99
N SER A 29 6.25 -8.11 -11.20
CA SER A 29 5.19 -9.12 -11.42
C SER A 29 5.45 -10.46 -10.75
N ASP A 30 6.72 -10.81 -10.52
CA ASP A 30 7.15 -11.99 -9.76
C ASP A 30 6.97 -11.83 -8.23
N CYS A 31 6.83 -10.59 -7.76
CA CYS A 31 6.58 -10.25 -6.35
C CYS A 31 5.11 -10.03 -6.00
N LEU A 32 4.28 -9.72 -7.01
CA LEU A 32 2.83 -9.68 -6.87
C LEU A 32 2.25 -11.07 -7.15
N LEU A 33 1.86 -11.80 -6.11
CA LEU A 33 1.28 -13.11 -6.32
C LEU A 33 -0.05 -13.04 -7.07
N THR A 34 -0.21 -13.93 -8.03
CA THR A 34 -1.49 -14.21 -8.68
C THR A 34 -2.44 -14.92 -7.72
N ARG A 35 -3.68 -15.14 -8.17
CA ARG A 35 -4.72 -15.69 -7.29
C ARG A 35 -4.42 -17.08 -6.75
N THR A 36 -3.89 -17.97 -7.57
CA THR A 36 -3.66 -19.37 -7.16
C THR A 36 -2.35 -19.60 -6.42
N GLN A 37 -1.42 -18.63 -6.44
CA GLN A 37 -0.13 -18.75 -5.75
C GLN A 37 -0.26 -18.47 -4.26
N ILE A 38 0.40 -19.27 -3.42
CA ILE A 38 0.36 -19.11 -1.95
C ILE A 38 1.76 -18.97 -1.32
N VAL A 39 2.81 -19.19 -2.10
CA VAL A 39 4.20 -19.09 -1.64
C VAL A 39 4.74 -17.73 -2.09
N GLN A 40 5.11 -16.90 -1.12
CA GLN A 40 5.70 -15.59 -1.36
C GLN A 40 7.22 -15.74 -1.52
N PRO A 41 7.81 -15.32 -2.65
CA PRO A 41 9.26 -15.20 -2.77
C PRO A 41 9.81 -14.07 -1.88
N GLU A 42 11.13 -14.02 -1.70
CA GLU A 42 11.73 -13.09 -0.72
C GLU A 42 11.44 -11.61 -1.01
N CYS A 43 11.42 -11.21 -2.29
CA CYS A 43 11.02 -9.88 -2.76
C CYS A 43 11.61 -8.73 -1.92
N ALA A 44 12.94 -8.70 -1.86
CA ALA A 44 13.71 -7.68 -1.18
C ALA A 44 14.06 -6.50 -2.11
N PHE A 45 13.86 -5.29 -1.60
CA PHE A 45 14.08 -4.00 -2.24
C PHE A 45 14.61 -3.01 -1.20
N GLY A 46 14.56 -1.71 -1.47
CA GLY A 46 15.09 -0.72 -0.53
C GLY A 46 16.62 -0.73 -0.52
N ASP A 47 17.19 -0.51 0.67
CA ASP A 47 18.60 -0.74 0.96
C ASP A 47 18.81 -2.21 1.35
N LEU A 48 19.41 -3.01 0.46
CA LEU A 48 19.61 -4.44 0.70
C LEU A 48 20.59 -4.73 1.84
N ASP A 49 21.48 -3.79 2.13
CA ASP A 49 22.44 -3.82 3.23
C ASP A 49 21.93 -3.03 4.45
N GLY A 50 20.70 -2.52 4.37
CA GLY A 50 20.03 -1.78 5.42
C GLY A 50 19.87 -2.62 6.69
N THR A 51 20.13 -2.00 7.84
CA THR A 51 20.02 -2.65 9.16
C THR A 51 18.61 -2.62 9.72
N ARG A 52 17.74 -1.75 9.19
CA ARG A 52 16.33 -1.67 9.53
C ARG A 52 15.52 -2.47 8.53
N THR A 53 14.46 -3.13 8.96
CA THR A 53 13.56 -3.91 8.10
C THR A 53 12.20 -3.25 7.98
N MET A 54 11.77 -3.03 6.74
CA MET A 54 10.43 -2.54 6.41
C MET A 54 9.67 -3.62 5.65
N VAL A 55 8.40 -3.85 6.00
CA VAL A 55 7.52 -4.74 5.24
C VAL A 55 6.42 -3.94 4.58
N LEU A 56 6.20 -4.16 3.29
CA LEU A 56 5.06 -3.63 2.55
C LEU A 56 4.07 -4.76 2.26
N PHE A 57 2.89 -4.72 2.88
CA PHE A 57 1.96 -5.84 2.98
C PHE A 57 0.55 -5.51 2.48
N GLY A 58 -0.03 -6.36 1.63
CA GLY A 58 -1.41 -6.19 1.19
C GLY A 58 -1.72 -6.65 -0.24
N ASP A 59 -2.64 -5.93 -0.90
CA ASP A 59 -3.15 -6.24 -2.23
C ASP A 59 -2.79 -5.19 -3.30
N GLY A 60 -3.56 -5.11 -4.38
CA GLY A 60 -3.34 -4.21 -5.51
C GLY A 60 -3.07 -2.74 -5.15
N THR A 61 -3.52 -2.22 -4.01
CA THR A 61 -3.19 -0.85 -3.59
C THR A 61 -1.71 -0.69 -3.24
N VAL A 62 -1.07 -1.75 -2.71
CA VAL A 62 0.38 -1.82 -2.48
C VAL A 62 1.18 -1.52 -3.75
N THR A 63 0.65 -1.93 -4.92
CA THR A 63 1.35 -1.73 -6.20
C THR A 63 1.52 -0.26 -6.55
N GLN A 64 0.58 0.61 -6.19
CA GLN A 64 0.62 2.03 -6.56
C GLN A 64 1.59 2.83 -5.69
N SER A 65 1.83 2.38 -4.47
CA SER A 65 2.71 3.04 -3.50
C SER A 65 4.16 2.56 -3.57
N PHE A 66 4.40 1.41 -4.21
CA PHE A 66 5.70 0.72 -4.20
C PHE A 66 6.89 1.62 -4.54
N ARG A 67 6.84 2.35 -5.66
CA ARG A 67 7.97 3.17 -6.11
C ARG A 67 8.42 4.21 -5.08
N ALA A 68 7.46 4.87 -4.44
CA ALA A 68 7.75 5.88 -3.42
C ALA A 68 8.31 5.25 -2.14
N ILE A 69 7.78 4.08 -1.77
CA ILE A 69 8.24 3.32 -0.59
C ILE A 69 9.62 2.72 -0.80
N ASP A 70 9.93 2.18 -1.97
CA ASP A 70 11.26 1.67 -2.32
C ASP A 70 12.31 2.80 -2.29
N GLY A 71 11.98 3.96 -2.87
CA GLY A 71 12.84 5.14 -2.80
C GLY A 71 13.08 5.63 -1.38
N TYR A 72 12.01 5.67 -0.56
CA TYR A 72 12.12 6.01 0.86
C TYR A 72 12.98 4.99 1.62
N ALA A 73 12.72 3.70 1.43
CA ALA A 73 13.48 2.63 2.08
C ALA A 73 14.98 2.72 1.78
N LYS A 74 15.36 2.98 0.51
CA LYS A 74 16.75 3.23 0.11
C LYS A 74 17.37 4.43 0.82
N ALA A 75 16.65 5.55 0.86
CA ALA A 75 17.16 6.79 1.45
C ALA A 75 17.36 6.69 2.97
N HIS A 76 16.59 5.84 3.63
CA HIS A 76 16.58 5.72 5.08
C HIS A 76 17.13 4.37 5.60
N GLY A 77 17.86 3.60 4.78
CA GLY A 77 18.55 2.39 5.22
C GLY A 77 17.62 1.26 5.68
N TYR A 78 16.44 1.17 5.08
CA TYR A 78 15.52 0.05 5.28
C TYR A 78 15.69 -1.01 4.18
N ARG A 79 15.92 -2.25 4.59
CA ARG A 79 15.67 -3.43 3.77
C ARG A 79 14.15 -3.62 3.64
N LEU A 80 13.63 -3.38 2.44
CA LEU A 80 12.20 -3.46 2.16
C LEU A 80 11.82 -4.87 1.70
N LEU A 81 10.90 -5.53 2.38
CA LEU A 81 10.31 -6.80 1.98
C LEU A 81 8.88 -6.59 1.49
N VAL A 82 8.63 -6.90 0.22
CA VAL A 82 7.29 -6.78 -0.37
C VAL A 82 6.53 -8.10 -0.22
N ARG A 83 5.30 -8.00 0.28
CA ARG A 83 4.36 -9.07 0.57
C ARG A 83 3.00 -8.73 -0.04
N ALA A 84 2.88 -8.93 -1.35
CA ALA A 84 1.72 -8.49 -2.11
C ALA A 84 1.01 -9.65 -2.82
N LYS A 85 -0.33 -9.68 -2.75
CA LYS A 85 -1.14 -10.67 -3.46
C LYS A 85 -2.39 -10.07 -4.08
N THR A 86 -2.66 -10.46 -5.30
CA THR A 86 -3.80 -9.99 -6.09
C THR A 86 -5.13 -10.27 -5.38
N ALA A 87 -5.95 -9.23 -5.23
CA ALA A 87 -7.29 -9.28 -4.63
C ALA A 87 -7.33 -9.92 -3.23
N CYS A 88 -6.24 -9.84 -2.46
CA CYS A 88 -6.15 -10.44 -1.14
C CYS A 88 -5.97 -9.39 -0.03
N PRO A 89 -7.08 -8.90 0.56
CA PRO A 89 -7.05 -7.78 1.48
C PRO A 89 -6.38 -8.14 2.82
N VAL A 90 -5.89 -7.11 3.50
CA VAL A 90 -5.33 -7.20 4.85
C VAL A 90 -6.40 -7.58 5.87
N ALA A 91 -7.63 -7.12 5.69
CA ALA A 91 -8.76 -7.41 6.57
C ALA A 91 -8.93 -8.91 6.84
N ASP A 92 -9.05 -9.30 8.10
CA ASP A 92 -9.19 -10.70 8.52
C ASP A 92 -10.55 -11.34 8.14
N SER A 93 -10.75 -11.52 6.84
CA SER A 93 -11.94 -12.13 6.26
C SER A 93 -11.55 -13.17 5.21
N VAL A 94 -12.46 -14.10 4.90
CA VAL A 94 -12.29 -15.02 3.77
C VAL A 94 -13.05 -14.44 2.59
N PRO A 95 -12.38 -13.78 1.63
CA PRO A 95 -13.08 -13.11 0.55
C PRO A 95 -13.68 -14.13 -0.43
N PHE A 96 -14.76 -13.72 -1.10
CA PHE A 96 -15.19 -14.35 -2.34
C PHE A 96 -14.46 -13.66 -3.50
N ASP A 97 -13.84 -14.44 -4.38
CA ASP A 97 -13.19 -13.88 -5.56
C ASP A 97 -14.09 -14.09 -6.78
N ALA A 98 -14.48 -12.99 -7.42
CA ALA A 98 -15.39 -12.99 -8.55
C ALA A 98 -14.76 -13.65 -9.80
N ASP A 99 -13.44 -13.53 -9.99
CA ASP A 99 -12.74 -14.10 -11.13
C ASP A 99 -12.60 -15.63 -10.99
N LEU A 100 -12.44 -16.13 -9.75
CA LEU A 100 -12.45 -17.56 -9.45
C LEU A 100 -13.86 -18.15 -9.32
N GLY A 101 -14.87 -17.31 -9.09
CA GLY A 101 -16.26 -17.72 -8.85
C GLY A 101 -16.45 -18.52 -7.56
N ARG A 102 -15.56 -18.37 -6.56
CA ARG A 102 -15.60 -19.13 -5.31
C ARG A 102 -14.95 -18.41 -4.14
N THR A 103 -15.13 -18.98 -2.95
CA THR A 103 -14.34 -18.66 -1.76
C THR A 103 -12.85 -18.73 -2.06
N TYR A 104 -12.15 -17.66 -1.73
CA TYR A 104 -10.75 -17.45 -2.08
C TYR A 104 -9.81 -17.94 -0.98
N GLN A 105 -9.76 -19.26 -0.80
CA GLN A 105 -8.98 -19.91 0.25
C GLN A 105 -7.48 -19.63 0.17
N GLU A 106 -6.95 -19.48 -1.04
CA GLU A 106 -5.54 -19.16 -1.26
C GLU A 106 -5.16 -17.78 -0.68
N CYS A 107 -6.09 -16.83 -0.67
CA CYS A 107 -5.87 -15.56 0.02
C CYS A 107 -5.74 -15.77 1.54
N LEU A 108 -6.64 -16.55 2.14
CA LEU A 108 -6.57 -16.83 3.57
C LEU A 108 -5.25 -17.52 3.94
N VAL A 109 -4.89 -18.59 3.21
CA VAL A 109 -3.66 -19.36 3.45
C VAL A 109 -2.43 -18.48 3.31
N TRP A 110 -2.34 -17.67 2.26
CA TRP A 110 -1.24 -16.74 2.06
C TRP A 110 -1.21 -15.66 3.15
N ARG A 111 -2.35 -15.04 3.47
CA ARG A 111 -2.40 -13.97 4.48
C ARG A 111 -1.92 -14.46 5.83
N LEU A 112 -2.39 -15.63 6.27
CA LEU A 112 -1.98 -16.24 7.53
C LEU A 112 -0.47 -16.58 7.52
N SER A 113 0.07 -17.08 6.41
CA SER A 113 1.50 -17.37 6.30
C SER A 113 2.35 -16.09 6.33
N GLN A 114 1.90 -15.01 5.68
CA GLN A 114 2.61 -13.73 5.69
C GLN A 114 2.54 -13.05 7.05
N LEU A 115 1.40 -13.10 7.73
CA LEU A 115 1.29 -12.58 9.10
C LEU A 115 2.22 -13.34 10.05
N ALA A 116 2.28 -14.67 9.96
CA ALA A 116 3.22 -15.46 10.76
C ALA A 116 4.69 -15.13 10.43
N ALA A 117 5.01 -14.89 9.16
CA ALA A 117 6.35 -14.46 8.75
C ALA A 117 6.70 -13.07 9.31
N ILE A 118 5.76 -12.13 9.32
CA ILE A 118 5.94 -10.79 9.90
C ILE A 118 6.13 -10.89 11.42
N ASP A 119 5.33 -11.72 12.11
CA ASP A 119 5.48 -11.96 13.54
C ASP A 119 6.88 -12.49 13.89
N ALA A 120 7.40 -13.42 13.09
CA ALA A 120 8.73 -14.00 13.29
C ALA A 120 9.87 -13.04 12.93
N LEU A 121 9.64 -12.16 11.94
CA LEU A 121 10.61 -11.18 11.47
C LEU A 121 10.78 -10.01 12.45
N ALA A 122 9.71 -9.63 13.15
CA ALA A 122 9.66 -8.46 14.03
C ALA A 122 10.23 -7.18 13.40
N PRO A 123 9.68 -6.71 12.26
CA PRO A 123 10.26 -5.60 11.50
C PRO A 123 10.14 -4.26 12.25
N ASP A 124 11.02 -3.31 11.91
CA ASP A 124 10.94 -1.95 12.43
C ASP A 124 9.64 -1.27 11.99
N VAL A 125 9.26 -1.47 10.71
CA VAL A 125 8.06 -0.85 10.11
C VAL A 125 7.26 -1.84 9.30
N VAL A 126 5.94 -1.84 9.47
CA VAL A 126 5.00 -2.43 8.52
C VAL A 126 4.15 -1.34 7.88
N LEU A 127 4.20 -1.26 6.56
CA LEU A 127 3.28 -0.49 5.73
C LEU A 127 2.21 -1.44 5.20
N ALA A 128 0.98 -1.32 5.68
CA ALA A 128 -0.14 -2.17 5.26
C ALA A 128 -1.11 -1.37 4.38
N SER A 129 -1.65 -2.00 3.34
CA SER A 129 -2.66 -1.38 2.49
C SER A 129 -3.61 -2.42 1.90
N GLN A 130 -4.83 -2.02 1.57
CA GLN A 130 -5.80 -2.88 0.91
C GLN A 130 -6.74 -2.07 0.04
N SER A 131 -7.39 -2.73 -0.91
CA SER A 131 -8.54 -2.15 -1.59
C SER A 131 -9.83 -2.40 -0.81
N ASP A 132 -10.49 -1.32 -0.41
CA ASP A 132 -11.77 -1.38 0.29
C ASP A 132 -12.94 -1.79 -0.64
N THR A 133 -12.70 -1.96 -1.93
CA THR A 133 -13.71 -2.42 -2.90
C THR A 133 -13.93 -3.94 -2.88
N LEU A 134 -13.00 -4.71 -2.30
CA LEU A 134 -12.97 -6.17 -2.39
C LEU A 134 -14.06 -6.97 -1.65
N PRO A 135 -14.58 -6.58 -0.47
CA PRO A 135 -15.48 -7.46 0.29
C PRO A 135 -16.91 -7.53 -0.29
N GLY A 136 -17.14 -6.95 -1.47
CA GLY A 136 -18.43 -6.93 -2.16
C GLY A 136 -19.47 -6.07 -1.46
N ALA A 137 -20.69 -6.04 -2.00
CA ALA A 137 -21.78 -5.21 -1.49
C ALA A 137 -22.45 -5.77 -0.21
N THR A 138 -22.22 -7.05 0.10
CA THR A 138 -22.87 -7.74 1.22
C THR A 138 -22.15 -7.55 2.55
N ALA A 139 -20.86 -7.18 2.53
CA ALA A 139 -20.11 -6.86 3.74
C ALA A 139 -20.44 -5.45 4.24
N SER A 140 -20.86 -5.36 5.49
CA SER A 140 -21.05 -4.06 6.15
C SER A 140 -19.72 -3.34 6.37
N ASP A 141 -19.74 -2.01 6.31
CA ASP A 141 -18.54 -1.19 6.54
C ASP A 141 -17.98 -1.38 7.95
N ALA A 142 -18.85 -1.59 8.95
CA ALA A 142 -18.44 -1.88 10.33
C ALA A 142 -17.73 -3.23 10.44
N TYR A 143 -18.26 -4.28 9.80
CA TYR A 143 -17.60 -5.59 9.76
C TYR A 143 -16.23 -5.49 9.10
N TRP A 144 -16.15 -4.81 7.95
CA TRP A 144 -14.89 -4.65 7.22
C TRP A 144 -13.84 -3.90 8.05
N ALA A 145 -14.23 -2.76 8.64
CA ALA A 145 -13.35 -1.99 9.51
C ALA A 145 -12.87 -2.79 10.73
N ALA A 146 -13.74 -3.62 11.33
CA ALA A 146 -13.36 -4.50 12.43
C ALA A 146 -12.33 -5.56 12.00
N GLN A 147 -12.52 -6.20 10.84
CA GLN A 147 -11.57 -7.19 10.32
C GLN A 147 -10.23 -6.56 9.92
N THR A 148 -10.22 -5.35 9.35
CA THR A 148 -8.98 -4.59 9.11
C THR A 148 -8.28 -4.26 10.42
N SER A 149 -9.02 -3.80 11.42
CA SER A 149 -8.48 -3.43 12.73
C SER A 149 -7.88 -4.62 13.47
N ALA A 150 -8.48 -5.81 13.35
CA ALA A 150 -7.95 -7.03 13.93
C ALA A 150 -6.56 -7.37 13.36
N THR A 151 -6.41 -7.37 12.03
CA THR A 151 -5.10 -7.62 11.40
C THR A 151 -4.08 -6.54 11.78
N VAL A 152 -4.47 -5.27 11.78
CA VAL A 152 -3.56 -4.18 12.16
C VAL A 152 -3.16 -4.25 13.63
N GLY A 153 -4.06 -4.68 14.52
CA GLY A 153 -3.75 -4.96 15.92
C GLY A 153 -2.69 -6.05 16.09
N ARG A 154 -2.75 -7.11 15.28
CA ARG A 154 -1.70 -8.13 15.22
C ARG A 154 -0.37 -7.56 14.74
N LEU A 155 -0.36 -6.83 13.61
CA LEU A 155 0.85 -6.22 13.07
C LEU A 155 1.54 -5.29 14.07
N ARG A 156 0.77 -4.53 14.86
CA ARG A 156 1.29 -3.66 15.93
C ARG A 156 1.99 -4.41 17.05
N SER A 157 1.58 -5.63 17.30
CA SER A 157 2.20 -6.46 18.34
C SER A 157 3.51 -7.09 17.84
N ALA A 158 3.71 -7.14 16.52
CA ALA A 158 4.88 -7.73 15.88
C ALA A 158 5.94 -6.68 15.47
N ALA A 159 5.54 -5.48 15.08
CA ALA A 159 6.42 -4.47 14.51
C ALA A 159 6.63 -3.26 15.44
N GLY A 160 7.76 -2.57 15.28
CA GLY A 160 8.04 -1.32 15.99
C GLY A 160 7.02 -0.23 15.69
N GLN A 161 6.64 -0.10 14.41
CA GLN A 161 5.63 0.84 13.96
C GLN A 161 4.79 0.25 12.81
N VAL A 162 3.50 0.62 12.78
CA VAL A 162 2.57 0.26 11.70
C VAL A 162 1.97 1.52 11.11
N VAL A 163 2.11 1.67 9.80
CA VAL A 163 1.42 2.69 9.00
C VAL A 163 0.43 2.00 8.08
N PHE A 164 -0.80 2.47 8.06
CA PHE A 164 -1.82 1.96 7.14
C PHE A 164 -2.09 2.98 6.04
N LEU A 165 -1.86 2.56 4.80
CA LEU A 165 -2.10 3.36 3.60
C LEU A 165 -3.54 3.10 3.16
N THR A 166 -4.38 4.11 3.31
CA THR A 166 -5.79 4.03 2.96
C THR A 166 -6.02 4.54 1.54
N ASP A 167 -7.03 3.96 0.89
CA ASP A 167 -7.62 4.50 -0.34
C ASP A 167 -8.46 5.77 -0.06
N GLY A 168 -8.43 6.31 1.16
CA GLY A 168 -9.09 7.54 1.60
C GLY A 168 -10.58 7.44 1.91
N PRO A 169 -11.17 8.51 2.48
CA PRO A 169 -12.56 8.55 2.92
C PRO A 169 -13.55 8.68 1.75
N SER A 170 -13.08 8.62 0.51
CA SER A 170 -13.89 8.71 -0.71
C SER A 170 -14.99 7.64 -0.79
N THR A 171 -14.92 6.61 0.06
CA THR A 171 -15.97 5.62 0.28
C THR A 171 -16.38 5.56 1.74
N LEU A 172 -17.66 5.26 2.02
CA LEU A 172 -18.16 5.04 3.39
C LEU A 172 -17.35 3.97 4.13
N ARG A 173 -16.89 2.96 3.39
CA ARG A 173 -16.07 1.87 3.89
C ARG A 173 -14.66 2.32 4.26
N GLY A 174 -13.98 3.07 3.39
CA GLY A 174 -12.68 3.65 3.69
C GLY A 174 -12.74 4.57 4.92
N ALA A 175 -13.79 5.38 5.02
CA ALA A 175 -14.04 6.20 6.21
C ALA A 175 -14.29 5.36 7.48
N ALA A 176 -14.94 4.20 7.38
CA ALA A 176 -15.11 3.28 8.50
C ALA A 176 -13.79 2.65 8.93
N VAL A 177 -12.95 2.23 7.98
CA VAL A 177 -11.59 1.74 8.25
C VAL A 177 -10.75 2.82 8.93
N GLU A 178 -10.72 4.04 8.39
CA GLU A 178 -9.97 5.16 8.97
C GLU A 178 -10.39 5.44 10.42
N ARG A 179 -11.69 5.48 10.71
CA ARG A 179 -12.19 5.65 12.09
C ARG A 179 -11.76 4.50 13.02
N ALA A 180 -11.82 3.26 12.53
CA ALA A 180 -11.44 2.09 13.32
C ALA A 180 -9.91 2.00 13.56
N LEU A 181 -9.10 2.54 12.65
CA LEU A 181 -7.65 2.61 12.81
C LEU A 181 -7.21 3.78 13.72
N ASP A 182 -7.98 4.87 13.75
CA ASP A 182 -7.78 5.96 14.70
C ASP A 182 -7.90 5.49 16.15
N VAL A 183 -8.95 4.73 16.44
CA VAL A 183 -9.11 4.11 17.77
C VAL A 183 -8.00 3.10 18.07
N ALA A 184 -7.29 2.61 17.05
CA ALA A 184 -6.20 1.66 17.20
C ALA A 184 -4.81 2.31 17.40
N ARG A 185 -4.62 3.64 17.33
CA ARG A 185 -3.31 4.38 17.34
C ARG A 185 -2.41 4.16 16.10
N VAL A 186 -2.98 4.02 14.90
CA VAL A 186 -2.25 3.78 13.62
C VAL A 186 -1.96 5.06 12.87
N ALA A 187 -0.70 5.22 12.47
CA ALA A 187 -0.26 6.25 11.53
C ALA A 187 -0.93 6.00 10.17
N ARG A 188 -1.59 7.00 9.61
CA ARG A 188 -2.42 6.87 8.40
C ARG A 188 -1.92 7.79 7.31
N VAL A 189 -1.95 7.28 6.08
CA VAL A 189 -1.72 8.08 4.88
C VAL A 189 -2.88 7.85 3.92
N THR A 190 -3.52 8.93 3.48
CA THR A 190 -4.63 8.91 2.54
C THR A 190 -4.14 9.36 1.17
N THR A 191 -4.16 8.45 0.18
CA THR A 191 -3.53 8.73 -1.12
C THR A 191 -4.50 9.16 -2.21
N SER A 192 -5.80 8.87 -2.06
CA SER A 192 -6.79 9.10 -3.12
C SER A 192 -7.12 10.56 -3.36
N GLU A 193 -7.04 11.39 -2.32
CA GLU A 193 -7.32 12.82 -2.38
C GLU A 193 -6.20 13.62 -3.08
N TRP A 194 -5.01 13.03 -3.20
CA TRP A 194 -3.86 13.69 -3.79
C TRP A 194 -3.83 13.58 -5.31
N PRO A 195 -3.39 14.65 -6.02
CA PRO A 195 -3.13 14.58 -7.46
C PRO A 195 -2.14 13.45 -7.78
N LEU A 196 -2.44 12.65 -8.81
CA LEU A 196 -1.63 11.48 -9.20
C LEU A 196 -0.14 11.83 -9.38
N SER A 197 0.15 13.02 -9.93
CA SER A 197 1.53 13.52 -10.15
C SER A 197 2.30 13.84 -8.86
N LEU A 198 1.59 14.04 -7.74
CA LEU A 198 2.18 14.40 -6.45
C LEU A 198 2.15 13.27 -5.42
N ARG A 199 1.32 12.25 -5.63
CA ARG A 199 1.12 11.13 -4.68
C ARG A 199 2.42 10.55 -4.14
N GLY A 200 3.40 10.29 -5.00
CA GLY A 200 4.68 9.73 -4.57
C GLY A 200 5.45 10.67 -3.64
N LYS A 201 5.53 11.97 -3.97
CA LYS A 201 6.25 12.97 -3.15
C LYS A 201 5.57 13.18 -1.80
N LEU A 202 4.23 13.27 -1.82
CA LEU A 202 3.43 13.45 -0.62
C LEU A 202 3.53 12.21 0.28
N LEU A 203 3.47 11.00 -0.29
CA LEU A 203 3.66 9.77 0.47
C LEU A 203 5.03 9.73 1.14
N THR A 204 6.11 10.05 0.44
CA THR A 204 7.45 10.10 1.04
C THR A 204 7.54 11.12 2.18
N ALA A 205 6.95 12.32 2.02
CA ALA A 205 6.96 13.35 3.06
C ALA A 205 6.19 12.92 4.31
N GLU A 206 4.99 12.37 4.14
CA GLU A 206 4.17 11.86 5.25
C GLU A 206 4.87 10.70 5.96
N LEU A 207 5.50 9.78 5.22
CA LEU A 207 6.28 8.69 5.83
C LEU A 207 7.45 9.22 6.65
N ALA A 208 8.18 10.24 6.17
CA ALA A 208 9.27 10.85 6.92
C ALA A 208 8.80 11.47 8.24
N GLU A 209 7.66 12.17 8.23
CA GLU A 209 7.05 12.72 9.44
C GLU A 209 6.60 11.62 10.41
N LEU A 210 5.87 10.62 9.90
CA LEU A 210 5.29 9.56 10.71
C LEU A 210 6.35 8.65 11.34
N LEU A 211 7.41 8.32 10.60
CA LEU A 211 8.47 7.42 11.05
C LEU A 211 9.60 8.15 11.80
N GLY A 212 9.53 9.49 11.92
CA GLY A 212 10.54 10.29 12.60
C GLY A 212 11.88 10.36 11.86
N ASP A 213 11.89 9.98 10.58
CA ASP A 213 13.05 9.94 9.70
C ASP A 213 13.17 11.27 8.91
N LEU A 214 13.02 12.41 9.59
CA LEU A 214 13.19 13.72 8.98
C LEU A 214 14.63 13.89 8.43
N PRO A 215 14.80 14.56 7.28
CA PRO A 215 16.11 14.74 6.62
C PRO A 215 17.12 15.52 7.46
#